data_AF-A0A2S2NCC2-F1
#
_entry.id   AF-A0A2S2NCC2-F1
#
_cell.length_a   1.000
_cell.length_b   1.000
_cell.length_c   1.000
_cell.angle_alpha   90.00
_cell.angle_beta   90.00
_cell.angle_gamma   90.00
#
_symmetry.space_group_name_H-M   'P 1'
#
loop_
_entity.id
_entity.type
_entity.pdbx_description
1 polymer ?
#
loop_
_entity_poly.entity_id
_entity_poly.type
_entity_poly.pdbx_seq_one_letter_code
_entity_poly.pdbx_strand_id
1 'polypeptide(L)'
;MWIGRYLYNYIIQYSIHKTLSIVRKNKFQKTVKFNKVLTENARLRNEIDNLLVQRSQFNEAYKNLTARLDDSKQIMMDLIEQATTAYEQREDAQNRLINMSDEDKQQIALHKAEVKELQRQYDRDLKLQDFLSIKGQHRVLMDFERKEEEKKQNELGNRKEQAEKWVDLMGWLQMYVGESNIDRIVDLFVRQEEENFALFTYINELNSEVDDLQKEVVVLKNRVQEQRAINESRASKQEENMNGLRAHLQQLVDDANQENDRIKTVHTELTELLESVEKLFLSINCDLSPMYKILGDDIRANVYNMTFYVDLIETKVSDVVKSLKNMESM
;
A
#
# COMPACT_ATOMS: atom_id res chain seq x y z
N MET A 1 -86.58 -72.96 -2.89
CA MET A 1 -85.20 -73.31 -3.34
C MET A 1 -84.54 -72.23 -4.22
N TRP A 2 -85.29 -71.39 -4.95
CA TRP A 2 -84.73 -70.37 -5.86
C TRP A 2 -84.22 -69.09 -5.19
N ILE A 3 -84.88 -68.60 -4.14
CA ILE A 3 -84.52 -67.34 -3.45
C ILE A 3 -83.15 -67.43 -2.74
N GLY A 4 -82.85 -68.56 -2.09
CA GLY A 4 -81.56 -68.78 -1.42
C GLY A 4 -80.37 -68.82 -2.40
N ARG A 5 -80.58 -69.33 -3.62
CA ARG A 5 -79.55 -69.37 -4.68
C ARG A 5 -79.31 -68.01 -5.31
N TYR A 6 -80.34 -67.15 -5.34
CA TYR A 6 -80.24 -65.75 -5.79
C TYR A 6 -79.51 -64.87 -4.76
N LEU A 7 -79.85 -65.01 -3.47
CA LEU A 7 -79.16 -64.31 -2.38
C LEU A 7 -77.70 -64.75 -2.25
N TYR A 8 -77.41 -66.05 -2.42
CA TYR A 8 -76.05 -66.57 -2.42
C TYR A 8 -75.21 -66.01 -3.59
N ASN A 9 -75.76 -65.98 -4.81
CA ASN A 9 -75.09 -65.34 -5.95
C ASN A 9 -74.88 -63.84 -5.73
N TYR A 10 -75.85 -63.14 -5.14
CA TYR A 10 -75.72 -61.72 -4.84
C TYR A 10 -74.61 -61.44 -3.81
N ILE A 11 -74.50 -62.26 -2.77
CA ILE A 11 -73.43 -62.16 -1.76
C ILE A 11 -72.05 -62.43 -2.38
N ILE A 12 -71.93 -63.44 -3.25
CA ILE A 12 -70.70 -63.73 -3.99
C ILE A 12 -70.34 -62.57 -4.91
N GLN A 13 -71.29 -62.05 -5.68
CA GLN A 13 -71.05 -60.95 -6.61
C GLN A 13 -70.65 -59.66 -5.86
N TYR A 14 -71.25 -59.40 -4.69
CA TYR A 14 -70.86 -58.30 -3.81
C TYR A 14 -69.44 -58.49 -3.23
N SER A 15 -69.06 -59.70 -2.81
CA SER A 15 -67.71 -59.98 -2.28
C SER A 15 -66.63 -59.87 -3.38
N ILE A 16 -66.92 -60.33 -4.60
CA ILE A 16 -66.07 -60.18 -5.78
C ILE A 16 -65.93 -58.68 -6.13
N HIS A 17 -67.01 -57.92 -6.11
CA HIS A 17 -66.95 -56.48 -6.38
C HIS A 17 -66.14 -55.72 -5.32
N LYS A 18 -66.28 -56.10 -4.04
CA LYS A 18 -65.51 -55.52 -2.93
C LYS A 18 -64.02 -55.84 -3.04
N THR A 19 -63.65 -57.09 -3.32
CA THR A 19 -62.25 -57.50 -3.52
C THR A 19 -61.63 -56.83 -4.75
N LEU A 20 -62.37 -56.73 -5.87
CA LEU A 20 -61.93 -56.01 -7.06
C LEU A 20 -61.70 -54.52 -6.78
N SER A 21 -62.57 -53.88 -5.99
CA SER A 21 -62.42 -52.47 -5.57
C SER A 21 -61.17 -52.26 -4.73
N ILE A 22 -60.90 -53.15 -3.77
CA ILE A 22 -59.70 -53.10 -2.93
C ILE A 22 -58.43 -53.29 -3.78
N VAL A 23 -58.42 -54.28 -4.68
CA VAL A 23 -57.27 -54.52 -5.58
C VAL A 23 -57.03 -53.35 -6.53
N ARG A 24 -58.09 -52.72 -7.08
CA ARG A 24 -57.96 -51.49 -7.87
C ARG A 24 -57.36 -50.34 -7.07
N LYS A 25 -57.86 -50.10 -5.85
CA LYS A 25 -57.32 -49.05 -4.96
C LYS A 25 -55.85 -49.30 -4.64
N ASN A 26 -55.47 -50.54 -4.32
CA ASN A 26 -54.08 -50.92 -4.04
C ASN A 26 -53.19 -50.76 -5.28
N LYS A 27 -53.67 -51.16 -6.47
CA LYS A 27 -52.96 -50.96 -7.74
C LYS A 27 -52.75 -49.46 -8.01
N PHE A 28 -53.80 -48.66 -7.89
CA PHE A 28 -53.73 -47.21 -8.06
C PHE A 28 -52.74 -46.58 -7.08
N GLN A 29 -52.78 -46.96 -5.80
CA GLN A 29 -51.85 -46.45 -4.79
C GLN A 29 -50.40 -46.82 -5.11
N LYS A 30 -50.13 -48.05 -5.60
CA LYS A 30 -48.80 -48.45 -6.06
C LYS A 30 -48.36 -47.65 -7.29
N THR A 31 -49.23 -47.41 -8.25
CA THR A 31 -48.95 -46.58 -9.44
C THR A 31 -48.63 -45.13 -9.05
N VAL A 32 -49.39 -44.54 -8.11
CA VAL A 32 -49.11 -43.19 -7.61
C VAL A 32 -47.75 -43.13 -6.91
N LYS A 33 -47.42 -44.10 -6.04
CA LYS A 33 -46.10 -44.18 -5.40
C LYS A 33 -44.97 -44.33 -6.43
N PHE A 34 -45.18 -45.19 -7.42
CA PHE A 34 -44.21 -45.39 -8.50
C PHE A 34 -43.99 -44.11 -9.31
N ASN A 35 -45.06 -43.41 -9.70
CA ASN A 35 -44.95 -42.14 -10.42
C ASN A 35 -44.23 -41.07 -9.60
N LYS A 36 -44.45 -41.00 -8.27
CA LYS A 36 -43.71 -40.09 -7.38
C LYS A 36 -42.21 -40.40 -7.35
N VAL A 37 -41.83 -41.67 -7.29
CA VAL A 37 -40.42 -42.08 -7.35
C VAL A 37 -39.82 -41.75 -8.71
N LEU A 38 -40.56 -41.92 -9.80
CA LEU A 38 -40.10 -41.54 -11.14
C LEU A 38 -39.88 -40.03 -11.28
N THR A 39 -40.81 -39.20 -10.78
CA THR A 39 -40.63 -37.74 -10.82
C THR A 39 -39.44 -37.30 -9.98
N GLU A 40 -39.24 -37.93 -8.82
CA GLU A 40 -38.09 -37.63 -7.97
C GLU A 40 -36.77 -38.12 -8.59
N ASN A 41 -36.76 -39.28 -9.24
CA ASN A 41 -35.59 -39.77 -9.97
C ASN A 41 -35.23 -38.84 -11.14
N ALA A 42 -36.23 -38.33 -11.86
CA ALA A 42 -36.03 -37.34 -12.91
C ALA A 42 -35.45 -36.02 -12.35
N ARG A 43 -35.96 -35.55 -11.22
CA ARG A 43 -35.43 -34.37 -10.51
C ARG A 43 -33.96 -34.54 -10.12
N LEU A 44 -33.63 -35.67 -9.50
CA LEU A 44 -32.25 -35.99 -9.10
C LEU A 44 -31.30 -36.11 -10.29
N ARG A 45 -31.76 -36.67 -11.43
CA ARG A 45 -30.95 -36.72 -12.66
C ARG A 45 -30.63 -35.33 -13.19
N ASN A 46 -31.63 -34.45 -13.26
CA ASN A 46 -31.42 -33.06 -13.68
C ASN A 46 -30.47 -32.32 -12.73
N GLU A 47 -30.56 -32.58 -11.43
CA GLU A 47 -29.65 -32.01 -10.44
C GLU A 47 -28.20 -32.50 -10.63
N ILE A 48 -28.01 -33.81 -10.87
CA ILE A 48 -26.71 -34.38 -11.20
C ILE A 48 -26.14 -33.75 -12.47
N ASP A 49 -26.95 -33.63 -13.53
CA ASP A 49 -26.52 -33.03 -14.79
C ASP A 49 -26.11 -31.55 -14.60
N ASN A 50 -26.88 -30.79 -13.83
CA ASN A 50 -26.54 -29.41 -13.47
C ASN A 50 -25.21 -29.33 -12.70
N LEU A 51 -25.01 -30.21 -11.71
CA LEU A 51 -23.77 -30.26 -10.93
C LEU A 51 -22.55 -30.64 -11.80
N LEU A 52 -22.73 -31.54 -12.77
CA LEU A 52 -21.67 -31.90 -13.73
C LEU A 52 -21.27 -30.72 -14.62
N VAL A 53 -22.24 -29.93 -15.09
CA VAL A 53 -21.96 -28.71 -15.87
C VAL A 53 -21.22 -27.68 -15.01
N GLN A 54 -21.68 -27.43 -13.77
CA GLN A 54 -21.00 -26.50 -12.86
C GLN A 54 -19.57 -26.95 -12.56
N ARG A 55 -19.34 -28.25 -12.33
CA ARG A 55 -17.99 -28.80 -12.13
C ARG A 55 -17.12 -28.61 -13.37
N SER A 56 -17.67 -28.77 -14.57
CA SER A 56 -16.94 -28.53 -15.82
C SER A 56 -16.50 -27.07 -15.94
N GLN A 57 -17.42 -26.12 -15.70
CA GLN A 57 -17.12 -24.68 -15.70
C GLN A 57 -16.08 -24.31 -14.65
N PHE A 58 -16.19 -24.87 -13.44
CA PHE A 58 -15.21 -24.66 -12.38
C PHE A 58 -13.82 -25.19 -12.75
N ASN A 59 -13.74 -26.39 -13.33
CA ASN A 59 -12.48 -26.96 -13.77
C ASN A 59 -11.81 -26.13 -14.88
N GLU A 60 -12.61 -25.56 -15.79
CA GLU A 60 -12.11 -24.67 -16.83
C GLU A 60 -11.57 -23.35 -16.24
N ALA A 61 -12.33 -22.73 -15.34
CA ALA A 61 -11.89 -21.55 -14.61
C ALA A 61 -10.60 -21.82 -13.81
N TYR A 62 -10.52 -22.97 -13.13
CA TYR A 62 -9.34 -23.39 -12.38
C TYR A 62 -8.12 -23.54 -13.29
N LYS A 63 -8.25 -24.24 -14.43
CA LYS A 63 -7.16 -24.38 -15.41
C LYS A 63 -6.67 -23.04 -15.94
N ASN A 64 -7.59 -22.13 -16.26
CA ASN A 64 -7.25 -20.79 -16.72
C ASN A 64 -6.50 -19.99 -15.65
N LEU A 65 -6.90 -20.14 -14.39
CA LEU A 65 -6.25 -19.46 -13.26
C LEU A 65 -4.84 -20.04 -12.99
N THR A 66 -4.68 -21.36 -13.10
CA THR A 66 -3.36 -22.02 -13.01
C THR A 66 -2.44 -21.56 -14.13
N ALA A 67 -2.92 -21.51 -15.38
CA ALA A 67 -2.13 -21.04 -16.51
C ALA A 67 -1.64 -19.59 -16.30
N ARG A 68 -2.53 -18.68 -15.89
CA ARG A 68 -2.14 -17.29 -15.57
C ARG A 68 -1.13 -17.20 -14.43
N LEU A 69 -1.23 -18.08 -13.44
CA LEU A 69 -0.27 -18.11 -12.34
C LEU A 69 1.10 -18.54 -12.83
N ASP A 70 1.17 -19.53 -13.72
CA ASP A 70 2.44 -20.01 -14.28
C ASP A 70 3.06 -19.00 -15.25
N ASP A 71 2.26 -18.29 -16.06
CA ASP A 71 2.72 -17.16 -16.87
C ASP A 71 3.34 -16.05 -15.99
N SER A 72 2.68 -15.71 -14.89
CA SER A 72 3.17 -14.70 -13.94
C SER A 72 4.49 -15.11 -13.28
N LYS A 73 4.63 -16.40 -12.92
CA LYS A 73 5.91 -16.93 -12.40
C LYS A 73 7.02 -16.87 -13.45
N GLN A 74 6.70 -17.17 -14.71
CA GLN A 74 7.68 -17.07 -15.80
C GLN A 74 8.17 -15.63 -15.96
N ILE A 75 7.25 -14.66 -15.99
CA ILE A 75 7.61 -13.23 -16.05
C ILE A 75 8.48 -12.83 -14.84
N MET A 76 8.14 -13.32 -13.64
CA MET A 76 8.93 -13.06 -12.44
C MET A 76 10.36 -13.64 -12.56
N MET A 77 10.49 -14.86 -13.10
CA MET A 77 11.78 -15.50 -13.32
C MET A 77 12.63 -14.74 -14.35
N ASP A 78 12.03 -14.36 -15.47
CA ASP A 78 12.69 -13.56 -16.51
C ASP A 78 13.15 -12.19 -15.97
N LEU A 79 12.36 -11.56 -15.10
CA LEU A 79 12.75 -10.30 -14.45
C LEU A 79 13.93 -10.48 -13.49
N ILE A 80 13.98 -11.60 -12.76
CA ILE A 80 15.10 -11.94 -11.88
C ILE A 80 16.36 -12.19 -12.72
N GLU A 81 16.25 -12.89 -13.85
CA GLU A 81 17.37 -13.13 -14.77
C GLU A 81 17.89 -11.83 -15.39
N GLN A 82 17.00 -10.94 -15.81
CA GLN A 82 17.38 -9.62 -16.32
C GLN A 82 18.05 -8.77 -15.23
N ALA A 83 17.52 -8.78 -14.01
CA ALA A 83 18.10 -8.04 -12.90
C ALA A 83 19.50 -8.57 -12.55
N THR A 84 19.67 -9.89 -12.44
CA THR A 84 20.97 -10.52 -12.15
C THR A 84 21.99 -10.21 -13.24
N THR A 85 21.62 -10.34 -14.52
CA THR A 85 22.49 -9.97 -15.65
C THR A 85 22.90 -8.49 -15.60
N ALA A 86 21.96 -7.58 -15.28
CA ALA A 86 22.26 -6.16 -15.17
C ALA A 86 23.20 -5.86 -13.98
N TYR A 87 23.06 -6.59 -12.87
CA TYR A 87 23.97 -6.48 -11.73
C TYR A 87 25.38 -6.95 -12.08
N GLU A 88 25.52 -8.10 -12.75
CA GLU A 88 26.81 -8.62 -13.21
C GLU A 88 27.50 -7.65 -14.17
N GLN A 89 26.77 -7.10 -15.15
CA GLN A 89 27.32 -6.10 -16.08
C GLN A 89 27.78 -4.82 -15.37
N ARG A 90 27.02 -4.38 -14.36
CA ARG A 90 27.40 -3.22 -13.54
C ARG A 90 28.67 -3.49 -12.74
N GLU A 91 28.77 -4.66 -12.13
CA GLU A 91 29.95 -5.10 -11.37
C GLU A 91 31.19 -5.18 -12.27
N ASP A 92 31.06 -5.78 -13.45
CA ASP A 92 32.13 -5.82 -14.45
C ASP A 92 32.59 -4.43 -14.88
N ALA A 93 31.66 -3.51 -15.14
CA ALA A 93 31.98 -2.14 -15.49
C ALA A 93 32.68 -1.39 -14.34
N GLN A 94 32.24 -1.61 -13.10
CA GLN A 94 32.87 -1.04 -11.91
C GLN A 94 34.29 -1.57 -11.72
N ASN A 95 34.51 -2.86 -11.87
CA ASN A 95 35.82 -3.48 -11.78
C ASN A 95 36.77 -2.94 -12.86
N ARG A 96 36.28 -2.74 -14.10
CA ARG A 96 37.06 -2.10 -15.16
C ARG A 96 37.45 -0.65 -14.81
N LEU A 97 36.54 0.14 -14.26
CA LEU A 97 36.83 1.51 -13.84
C LEU A 97 37.87 1.57 -12.71
N ILE A 98 37.79 0.66 -11.73
CA ILE A 98 38.78 0.57 -10.65
C ILE A 98 40.15 0.23 -11.23
N ASN A 99 40.24 -0.79 -12.09
CA ASN A 99 41.50 -1.17 -12.72
C ASN A 99 42.10 -0.01 -13.55
N MET A 100 41.29 0.66 -14.37
CA MET A 100 41.74 1.84 -15.13
C MET A 100 42.22 2.97 -14.21
N SER A 101 41.50 3.24 -13.11
CA SER A 101 41.91 4.27 -12.16
C SER A 101 43.25 3.94 -11.49
N ASP A 102 43.49 2.67 -11.17
CA ASP A 102 44.75 2.23 -10.57
C ASP A 102 45.91 2.25 -11.58
N GLU A 103 45.65 1.86 -12.84
CA GLU A 103 46.60 2.05 -13.94
C GLU A 103 46.94 3.53 -14.13
N ASP A 104 45.96 4.43 -14.14
CA ASP A 104 46.17 5.88 -14.27
C ASP A 104 47.03 6.43 -13.11
N LYS A 105 46.77 6.01 -11.87
CA LYS A 105 47.59 6.40 -10.71
C LYS A 105 49.03 5.94 -10.88
N GLN A 106 49.25 4.71 -11.35
CA GLN A 106 50.59 4.18 -11.61
C GLN A 106 51.29 4.97 -12.74
N GLN A 107 50.60 5.27 -13.84
CA GLN A 107 51.15 6.06 -14.93
C GLN A 107 51.50 7.48 -14.49
N ILE A 108 50.66 8.13 -13.70
CA ILE A 108 50.96 9.45 -13.13
C ILE A 108 52.20 9.39 -12.23
N ALA A 109 52.34 8.34 -11.41
CA ALA A 109 53.50 8.16 -10.55
C ALA A 109 54.79 7.95 -11.36
N LEU A 110 54.74 7.13 -12.42
CA LEU A 110 55.85 6.91 -13.34
C LEU A 110 56.24 8.20 -14.08
N HIS A 111 55.26 8.92 -14.63
CA HIS A 111 55.49 10.18 -15.32
C HIS A 111 56.10 11.25 -14.39
N LYS A 112 55.62 11.37 -13.15
CA LYS A 112 56.23 12.25 -12.14
C LYS A 112 57.68 11.88 -11.84
N ALA A 113 58.00 10.59 -11.79
CA ALA A 113 59.37 10.13 -11.58
C ALA A 113 60.28 10.47 -12.77
N GLU A 114 59.79 10.28 -14.00
CA GLU A 114 60.49 10.61 -15.23
C GLU A 114 60.78 12.12 -15.33
N VAL A 115 59.77 12.96 -15.11
CA VAL A 115 59.92 14.44 -15.10
C VAL A 115 60.96 14.86 -14.07
N LYS A 116 60.97 14.25 -12.89
CA LYS A 116 61.96 14.55 -11.84
C LYS A 116 63.38 14.18 -12.26
N GLU A 117 63.58 13.07 -12.97
CA GLU A 117 64.90 12.69 -13.46
C GLU A 117 65.37 13.58 -14.63
N LEU A 118 64.46 13.93 -15.54
CA LEU A 118 64.74 14.90 -16.60
C LEU A 118 65.13 16.26 -16.03
N GLN A 119 64.43 16.73 -15.00
CA GLN A 119 64.78 17.98 -14.30
C GLN A 119 66.19 17.89 -13.68
N ARG A 120 66.54 16.76 -13.06
CA ARG A 120 67.90 16.55 -12.51
C ARG A 120 68.98 16.50 -13.58
N GLN A 121 68.68 15.94 -14.76
CA GLN A 121 69.60 15.97 -15.90
C GLN A 121 69.77 17.41 -16.41
N TYR A 122 68.67 18.12 -16.60
CA TYR A 122 68.68 19.52 -17.01
C TYR A 122 69.48 20.41 -16.06
N ASP A 123 69.28 20.29 -14.74
CA ASP A 123 70.03 21.04 -13.74
C ASP A 123 71.54 20.71 -13.75
N ARG A 124 71.90 19.46 -14.06
CA ARG A 124 73.30 19.04 -14.25
C ARG A 124 73.90 19.69 -15.49
N ASP A 125 73.17 19.70 -16.60
CA ASP A 125 73.61 20.28 -17.86
C ASP A 125 73.76 21.80 -17.77
N LEU A 126 72.83 22.48 -17.09
CA LEU A 126 72.92 23.91 -16.78
C LEU A 126 74.18 24.24 -15.98
N LYS A 127 74.44 23.51 -14.89
CA LYS A 127 75.65 23.69 -14.08
C LYS A 127 76.92 23.45 -14.89
N LEU A 128 76.90 22.47 -15.79
CA LEU A 128 78.02 22.19 -16.69
C LEU A 128 78.21 23.33 -17.70
N GLN A 129 77.13 23.84 -18.30
CA GLN A 129 77.16 24.97 -19.21
C GLN A 129 77.71 26.22 -18.52
N ASP A 130 77.23 26.55 -17.32
CA ASP A 130 77.73 27.67 -16.52
C ASP A 130 79.23 27.52 -16.22
N PHE A 131 79.64 26.31 -15.81
CA PHE A 131 81.05 26.00 -15.59
C PHE A 131 81.91 26.19 -16.85
N LEU A 132 81.45 25.70 -18.00
CA LEU A 132 82.13 25.86 -19.28
C LEU A 132 82.16 27.32 -19.74
N SER A 133 81.09 28.08 -19.53
CA SER A 133 81.01 29.52 -19.83
C SER A 133 82.04 30.30 -19.02
N ILE A 134 82.14 30.04 -17.71
CA ILE A 134 83.13 30.67 -16.83
C ILE A 134 84.56 30.27 -17.22
N LYS A 135 84.80 29.01 -17.61
CA LYS A 135 86.13 28.52 -18.01
C LYS A 135 86.54 29.00 -19.41
N GLY A 136 85.58 29.22 -20.31
CA GLY A 136 85.78 29.66 -21.69
C GLY A 136 86.03 31.16 -21.85
N GLN A 137 85.78 31.97 -20.81
CA GLN A 137 86.14 33.38 -20.82
C GLN A 137 87.67 33.55 -20.81
N HIS A 138 88.21 34.17 -21.87
CA HIS A 138 89.62 34.53 -21.98
C HIS A 138 89.98 35.53 -20.87
N ARG A 139 90.75 35.07 -19.89
CA ARG A 139 91.16 35.89 -18.74
C ARG A 139 92.30 36.82 -19.15
N VAL A 140 91.98 38.09 -19.36
CA VAL A 140 92.97 39.17 -19.26
C VAL A 140 93.24 39.39 -17.77
N LEU A 141 94.39 38.89 -17.29
CA LEU A 141 94.82 38.88 -15.89
C LEU A 141 95.09 40.27 -15.27
N MET A 142 94.79 41.39 -15.95
CA MET A 142 95.15 42.73 -15.46
C MET A 142 94.08 43.46 -14.62
N ASP A 143 92.86 42.94 -14.52
CA ASP A 143 91.77 43.62 -13.78
C ASP A 143 91.09 42.72 -12.71
N PHE A 144 91.72 41.62 -12.29
CA PHE A 144 91.10 40.68 -11.35
C PHE A 144 91.13 41.19 -9.90
N GLU A 145 92.21 41.85 -9.47
CA GLU A 145 92.39 42.27 -8.08
C GLU A 145 91.50 43.46 -7.72
N ARG A 146 91.46 44.50 -8.58
CA ARG A 146 90.66 45.72 -8.33
C ARG A 146 89.14 45.46 -8.33
N LYS A 147 88.68 44.56 -9.19
CA LYS A 147 87.24 44.21 -9.33
C LYS A 147 86.78 43.15 -8.33
N GLU A 148 87.67 42.25 -7.87
CA GLU A 148 87.43 41.41 -6.70
C GLU A 148 87.34 42.25 -5.42
N GLU A 149 88.20 43.25 -5.25
CA GLU A 149 88.20 44.12 -4.07
C GLU A 149 86.93 44.98 -4.03
N GLU A 150 86.49 45.55 -5.15
CA GLU A 150 85.22 46.30 -5.22
C GLU A 150 83.99 45.40 -5.01
N LYS A 151 83.96 44.18 -5.57
CA LYS A 151 82.87 43.21 -5.30
C LYS A 151 82.88 42.74 -3.86
N LYS A 152 84.05 42.42 -3.30
CA LYS A 152 84.20 42.05 -1.88
C LYS A 152 83.75 43.20 -0.98
N GLN A 153 84.09 44.45 -1.29
CA GLN A 153 83.66 45.62 -0.53
C GLN A 153 82.16 45.89 -0.63
N ASN A 154 81.54 45.73 -1.82
CA ASN A 154 80.09 45.85 -1.98
C ASN A 154 79.34 44.70 -1.28
N GLU A 155 79.83 43.47 -1.36
CA GLU A 155 79.28 42.34 -0.62
C GLU A 155 79.46 42.52 0.90
N LEU A 156 80.59 43.11 1.33
CA LEU A 156 80.81 43.48 2.72
C LEU A 156 79.86 44.59 3.16
N GLY A 157 79.62 45.58 2.30
CA GLY A 157 78.69 46.69 2.52
C GLY A 157 77.24 46.19 2.66
N ASN A 158 76.78 45.36 1.74
CA ASN A 158 75.45 44.76 1.80
C ASN A 158 75.28 43.84 3.02
N ARG A 159 76.32 43.09 3.41
CA ARG A 159 76.31 42.28 4.64
C ARG A 159 76.29 43.16 5.90
N LYS A 160 76.99 44.29 5.90
CA LYS A 160 76.96 45.26 7.01
C LYS A 160 75.59 45.92 7.11
N GLU A 161 75.00 46.35 5.99
CA GLU A 161 73.67 46.97 5.98
C GLU A 161 72.58 45.97 6.40
N GLN A 162 72.70 44.70 6.00
CA GLN A 162 71.83 43.64 6.52
C GLN A 162 72.04 43.43 8.02
N ALA A 163 73.30 43.37 8.48
CA ALA A 163 73.61 43.23 9.91
C ALA A 163 73.06 44.39 10.74
N GLU A 164 73.16 45.63 10.25
CA GLU A 164 72.55 46.81 10.87
C GLU A 164 71.03 46.66 10.97
N LYS A 165 70.35 46.23 9.90
CA LYS A 165 68.91 45.95 9.93
C LYS A 165 68.53 44.87 10.94
N TRP A 166 69.31 43.79 11.05
CA TRP A 166 69.08 42.73 12.05
C TRP A 166 69.31 43.23 13.48
N VAL A 167 70.33 44.06 13.69
CA VAL A 167 70.61 44.69 14.99
C VAL A 167 69.49 45.66 15.39
N ASP A 168 69.01 46.48 14.46
CA ASP A 168 67.88 47.37 14.69
C ASP A 168 66.63 46.58 15.04
N LEU A 169 66.28 45.56 14.25
CA LEU A 169 65.11 44.72 14.47
C LEU A 169 65.18 43.96 15.81
N MET A 170 66.39 43.54 16.20
CA MET A 170 66.63 42.93 17.51
C MET A 170 66.48 43.92 18.66
N GLY A 171 66.94 45.16 18.49
CA GLY A 171 66.73 46.24 19.46
C GLY A 171 65.24 46.55 19.66
N TRP A 172 64.46 46.59 18.57
CA TRP A 172 63.00 46.72 18.63
C TRP A 172 62.34 45.56 19.37
N LEU A 173 62.76 44.32 19.11
CA LEU A 173 62.25 43.14 19.81
C LEU A 173 62.58 43.15 21.31
N GLN A 174 63.81 43.53 21.69
CA GLN A 174 64.21 43.66 23.10
C GLN A 174 63.43 44.75 23.83
N MET A 175 63.15 45.88 23.16
CA MET A 175 62.31 46.94 23.73
C MET A 175 60.85 46.51 23.92
N TYR A 176 60.32 45.68 23.01
CA TYR A 176 58.92 45.22 23.07
C TYR A 176 58.71 44.11 24.12
N VAL A 177 59.64 43.16 24.21
CA VAL A 177 59.55 42.01 25.14
C VAL A 177 60.04 42.38 26.55
N GLY A 178 60.89 43.41 26.68
CA GLY A 178 61.40 43.90 27.98
C GLY A 178 62.45 42.99 28.64
N GLU A 179 62.93 41.96 27.92
CA GLU A 179 63.98 41.02 28.33
C GLU A 179 65.21 41.23 27.45
N SER A 180 66.42 41.14 28.02
CA SER A 180 67.68 41.38 27.30
C SER A 180 68.38 40.09 26.86
N ASN A 181 67.93 38.93 27.36
CA ASN A 181 68.50 37.63 27.04
C ASN A 181 67.80 37.00 25.83
N ILE A 182 68.56 36.80 24.74
CA ILE A 182 68.09 36.26 23.47
C ILE A 182 67.45 34.88 23.65
N ASP A 183 68.07 33.99 24.43
CA ASP A 183 67.58 32.63 24.64
C ASP A 183 66.22 32.63 25.34
N ARG A 184 65.98 33.57 26.26
CA ARG A 184 64.69 33.71 26.95
C ARG A 184 63.60 34.27 26.04
N ILE A 185 63.94 35.18 25.13
CA ILE A 185 63.01 35.71 24.13
C ILE A 185 62.58 34.57 23.20
N VAL A 186 63.54 33.77 22.70
CA VAL A 186 63.24 32.61 21.85
C VAL A 186 62.35 31.60 22.59
N ASP A 187 62.67 31.25 23.84
CA ASP A 187 61.84 30.33 24.64
C ASP A 187 60.42 30.86 24.89
N LEU A 188 60.25 32.18 25.05
CA LEU A 188 58.93 32.81 25.20
C LEU A 188 58.14 32.74 23.89
N PHE A 189 58.79 33.05 22.76
CA PHE A 189 58.17 32.97 21.44
C PHE A 189 57.78 31.54 21.07
N VAL A 190 58.64 30.56 21.35
CA VAL A 190 58.35 29.14 21.09
C VAL A 190 57.14 28.69 21.92
N ARG A 191 57.07 29.02 23.22
CA ARG A 191 55.89 28.71 24.03
C ARG A 191 54.63 29.38 23.48
N GLN A 192 54.72 30.65 23.09
CA GLN A 192 53.57 31.38 22.56
C GLN A 192 53.14 30.86 21.17
N GLU A 193 54.09 30.40 20.36
CA GLU A 193 53.83 29.73 19.08
C GLU A 193 53.16 28.37 19.31
N GLU A 194 53.63 27.57 20.26
CA GLU A 194 53.02 26.29 20.66
C GLU A 194 51.58 26.50 21.17
N GLU A 195 51.35 27.50 22.03
CA GLU A 195 50.01 27.86 22.49
C GLU A 195 49.10 28.31 21.34
N ASN A 196 49.60 29.17 20.45
CA ASN A 196 48.86 29.61 19.27
C ASN A 196 48.55 28.45 18.31
N PHE A 197 49.50 27.53 18.13
CA PHE A 197 49.31 26.35 17.30
C PHE A 197 48.28 25.39 17.89
N ALA A 198 48.30 25.19 19.21
CA ALA A 198 47.29 24.42 19.92
C ALA A 198 45.90 25.06 19.80
N LEU A 199 45.79 26.39 19.98
CA LEU A 199 44.54 27.13 19.78
C LEU A 199 44.03 27.03 18.34
N PHE A 200 44.91 27.16 17.36
CA PHE A 200 44.54 27.02 15.95
C PHE A 200 44.04 25.62 15.62
N THR A 201 44.70 24.60 16.16
CA THR A 201 44.28 23.19 16.01
C THR A 201 42.91 22.97 16.62
N TYR A 202 42.69 23.46 17.85
CA TYR A 202 41.40 23.37 18.53
C TYR A 202 40.27 24.09 17.76
N ILE A 203 40.54 25.29 17.22
CA ILE A 203 39.58 26.01 16.38
C ILE A 203 39.23 25.22 15.12
N ASN A 204 40.22 24.56 14.49
CA ASN A 204 39.96 23.72 13.32
C ASN A 204 39.14 22.47 13.66
N GLU A 205 39.42 21.83 14.78
CA GLU A 205 38.62 20.71 15.29
C GLU A 205 37.17 21.13 15.55
N LEU A 206 36.97 22.26 16.24
CA LEU A 206 35.63 22.82 16.46
C LEU A 206 34.92 23.17 15.16
N ASN A 207 35.61 23.74 14.18
CA ASN A 207 35.01 24.04 12.88
C ASN A 207 34.61 22.75 12.14
N SER A 208 35.42 21.70 12.22
CA SER A 208 35.07 20.39 11.66
C SER A 208 33.85 19.78 12.36
N GLU A 209 33.76 19.89 13.69
CA GLU A 209 32.61 19.43 14.46
C GLU A 209 31.34 20.22 14.11
N VAL A 210 31.45 21.53 13.94
CA VAL A 210 30.35 22.39 13.47
C VAL A 210 29.87 21.94 12.09
N ASP A 211 30.78 21.69 11.15
CA ASP A 211 30.43 21.21 9.81
C ASP A 211 29.71 19.86 9.86
N ASP A 212 30.15 18.95 10.72
CA ASP A 212 29.53 17.62 10.88
C ASP A 212 28.14 17.72 11.52
N LEU A 213 27.98 18.55 12.56
CA LEU A 213 26.67 18.85 13.14
C LEU A 213 25.73 19.51 12.12
N GLN A 214 26.24 20.40 11.26
CA GLN A 214 25.44 21.03 10.21
C GLN A 214 24.95 20.02 9.18
N LYS A 215 25.79 19.05 8.78
CA LYS A 215 25.37 17.93 7.92
C LYS A 215 24.29 17.10 8.60
N GLU A 216 24.44 16.78 9.88
CA GLU A 216 23.45 16.01 10.64
C GLU A 216 22.10 16.75 10.72
N VAL A 217 22.13 18.06 10.99
CA VAL A 217 20.93 18.91 10.99
C VAL A 217 20.20 18.87 9.64
N VAL A 218 20.94 18.93 8.53
CA VAL A 218 20.35 18.83 7.18
C VAL A 218 19.69 17.47 6.98
N VAL A 219 20.37 16.38 7.35
CA VAL A 219 19.82 15.01 7.25
C VAL A 219 18.55 14.86 8.09
N LEU A 220 18.57 15.34 9.34
CA LEU A 220 17.41 15.29 10.23
C LEU A 220 16.25 16.11 9.69
N LYS A 221 16.52 17.31 9.15
CA LYS A 221 15.49 18.17 8.54
C LYS A 221 14.84 17.49 7.34
N ASN A 222 15.63 16.85 6.48
CA ASN A 222 15.12 16.09 5.33
C ASN A 222 14.25 14.92 5.81
N ARG A 223 14.68 14.17 6.83
CA ARG A 223 13.90 13.06 7.41
C ARG A 223 12.58 13.52 8.03
N VAL A 224 12.57 14.70 8.68
CA VAL A 224 11.34 15.30 9.21
C VAL A 224 10.40 15.69 8.07
N GLN A 225 10.91 16.26 6.98
CA GLN A 225 10.09 16.65 5.83
C GLN A 225 9.48 15.43 5.14
N GLU A 226 10.26 14.37 4.95
CA GLU A 226 9.77 13.08 4.42
C GLU A 226 8.66 12.51 5.32
N GLN A 227 8.89 12.47 6.63
CA GLN A 227 7.89 11.96 7.57
C GLN A 227 6.61 12.80 7.58
N ARG A 228 6.72 14.13 7.43
CA ARG A 228 5.56 15.02 7.28
C ARG A 228 4.77 14.71 6.01
N ALA A 229 5.44 14.53 4.87
CA ALA A 229 4.78 14.17 3.61
C ALA A 229 4.06 12.81 3.70
N ILE A 230 4.68 11.81 4.34
CA ILE A 230 4.03 10.52 4.61
C ILE A 230 2.80 10.69 5.50
N ASN A 231 2.91 11.49 6.56
CA ASN A 231 1.81 11.71 7.48
C ASN A 231 0.63 12.44 6.83
N GLU A 232 0.90 13.44 5.98
CA GLU A 232 -0.10 14.16 5.21
C GLU A 232 -0.80 13.24 4.20
N SER A 233 -0.06 12.40 3.49
CA SER A 233 -0.64 11.38 2.59
C SER A 233 -1.51 10.37 3.35
N ARG A 234 -1.08 9.93 4.54
CA ARG A 234 -1.88 9.04 5.40
C ARG A 234 -3.16 9.73 5.88
N ALA A 235 -3.07 10.98 6.32
CA ALA A 235 -4.22 11.76 6.77
C ALA A 235 -5.24 11.94 5.64
N SER A 236 -4.78 12.29 4.42
CA SER A 236 -5.63 12.42 3.24
C SER A 236 -6.34 11.12 2.88
N LYS A 237 -5.62 9.98 2.89
CA LYS A 237 -6.24 8.65 2.67
C LYS A 237 -7.25 8.27 3.74
N GLN A 238 -6.97 8.60 5.01
CA GLN A 238 -7.91 8.36 6.11
C GLN A 238 -9.15 9.23 5.97
N GLU A 239 -9.00 10.49 5.57
CA GLU A 239 -10.12 11.41 5.33
C GLU A 239 -10.98 10.93 4.16
N GLU A 240 -10.37 10.52 3.04
CA GLU A 240 -11.08 9.94 1.89
C GLU A 240 -11.87 8.69 2.29
N ASN A 241 -11.24 7.77 3.04
CA ASN A 241 -11.90 6.57 3.53
C ASN A 241 -13.04 6.90 4.51
N MET A 242 -12.83 7.85 5.43
CA MET A 242 -13.88 8.30 6.36
C MET A 242 -15.06 8.94 5.63
N ASN A 243 -14.80 9.74 4.60
CA ASN A 243 -15.83 10.34 3.77
C ASN A 243 -16.58 9.25 2.96
N GLY A 244 -15.88 8.26 2.43
CA GLY A 244 -16.49 7.09 1.79
C GLY A 244 -17.40 6.30 2.74
N LEU A 245 -16.94 6.02 3.96
CA LEU A 245 -17.75 5.36 4.99
C LEU A 245 -18.97 6.20 5.40
N ARG A 246 -18.81 7.52 5.55
CA ARG A 246 -19.92 8.43 5.85
C ARG A 246 -20.95 8.46 4.73
N ALA A 247 -20.51 8.51 3.47
CA ALA A 247 -21.41 8.45 2.33
C ALA A 247 -22.16 7.12 2.28
N HIS A 248 -21.48 6.00 2.54
CA HIS A 248 -22.12 4.69 2.58
C HIS A 248 -23.12 4.55 3.74
N LEU A 249 -22.78 5.06 4.93
CA LEU A 249 -23.70 5.11 6.06
C LEU A 249 -24.92 5.98 5.75
N GLN A 250 -24.73 7.14 5.12
CA GLN A 250 -25.83 8.01 4.73
C GLN A 250 -26.76 7.30 3.74
N GLN A 251 -26.19 6.64 2.72
CA GLN A 251 -26.97 5.86 1.76
C GLN A 251 -27.77 4.74 2.45
N LEU A 252 -27.15 4.00 3.39
CA LEU A 252 -27.83 2.94 4.12
C LEU A 252 -28.96 3.48 5.01
N VAL A 253 -28.77 4.66 5.61
CA VAL A 253 -29.80 5.36 6.39
C VAL A 253 -30.95 5.80 5.49
N ASP A 254 -30.66 6.35 4.31
CA ASP A 254 -31.67 6.77 3.35
C ASP A 254 -32.48 5.57 2.83
N ASP A 255 -31.82 4.45 2.51
CA ASP A 255 -32.46 3.20 2.10
C ASP A 255 -33.36 2.64 3.22
N ALA A 256 -32.88 2.64 4.47
CA ALA A 256 -33.66 2.19 5.62
C ALA A 256 -34.87 3.08 5.89
N ASN A 257 -34.74 4.40 5.74
CA ASN A 257 -35.84 5.34 5.85
C ASN A 257 -36.88 5.12 4.75
N GLN A 258 -36.44 4.90 3.50
CA GLN A 258 -37.34 4.60 2.39
C GLN A 258 -38.15 3.33 2.65
N GLU A 259 -37.51 2.28 3.14
CA GLU A 259 -38.19 1.02 3.44
C GLU A 259 -39.15 1.16 4.63
N ASN A 260 -38.75 1.92 5.65
CA ASN A 260 -39.64 2.23 6.78
C ASN A 260 -40.87 3.03 6.35
N ASP A 261 -40.71 3.99 5.44
CA ASP A 261 -41.84 4.75 4.90
C ASP A 261 -42.75 3.87 4.03
N ARG A 262 -42.20 2.93 3.26
CA ARG A 262 -43.00 1.89 2.59
C ARG A 262 -43.79 1.06 3.58
N ILE A 263 -43.17 0.58 4.66
CA ILE A 263 -43.86 -0.19 5.70
C ILE A 263 -45.00 0.63 6.31
N LYS A 264 -44.78 1.92 6.60
CA LYS A 264 -45.84 2.81 7.10
C LYS A 264 -46.99 2.93 6.10
N THR A 265 -46.70 3.13 4.80
CA THR A 265 -47.76 3.23 3.78
C THR A 265 -48.58 1.95 3.66
N VAL A 266 -47.93 0.78 3.65
CA VAL A 266 -48.63 -0.51 3.62
C VAL A 266 -49.44 -0.72 4.90
N HIS A 267 -48.90 -0.32 6.05
CA HIS A 267 -49.64 -0.40 7.31
C HIS A 267 -50.88 0.52 7.30
N THR A 268 -50.79 1.73 6.76
CA THR A 268 -51.95 2.63 6.65
C THR A 268 -53.01 2.07 5.71
N GLU A 269 -52.63 1.57 4.53
CA GLU A 269 -53.54 0.94 3.58
C GLU A 269 -54.22 -0.30 4.18
N LEU A 270 -53.47 -1.12 4.90
CA LEU A 270 -53.99 -2.30 5.60
C LEU A 270 -54.99 -1.91 6.71
N THR A 271 -54.70 -0.84 7.45
CA THR A 271 -55.59 -0.35 8.50
C THR A 271 -56.89 0.19 7.91
N GLU A 272 -56.82 0.97 6.83
CA GLU A 272 -58.01 1.45 6.10
C GLU A 272 -58.85 0.30 5.55
N LEU A 273 -58.20 -0.75 5.01
CA LEU A 273 -58.88 -1.94 4.52
C LEU A 273 -59.59 -2.69 5.66
N LEU A 274 -58.93 -2.87 6.81
CA LEU A 274 -59.54 -3.49 7.99
C LEU A 274 -60.77 -2.70 8.47
N GLU A 275 -60.67 -1.38 8.57
CA GLU A 275 -61.81 -0.52 8.92
C GLU A 275 -62.94 -0.61 7.89
N SER A 276 -62.62 -0.70 6.60
CA SER A 276 -63.63 -0.82 5.53
C SER A 276 -64.39 -2.14 5.62
N VAL A 277 -63.69 -3.24 5.93
CA VAL A 277 -64.31 -4.57 6.13
C VAL A 277 -65.17 -4.57 7.38
N GLU A 278 -64.73 -3.91 8.46
CA GLU A 278 -65.52 -3.75 9.68
C GLU A 278 -66.79 -2.91 9.43
N LYS A 279 -66.69 -1.82 8.67
CA LYS A 279 -67.85 -1.02 8.24
C LYS A 279 -68.82 -1.83 7.38
N LEU A 280 -68.32 -2.63 6.43
CA LEU A 280 -69.15 -3.49 5.59
C LEU A 280 -69.88 -4.56 6.43
N PHE A 281 -69.18 -5.17 7.38
CA PHE A 281 -69.73 -6.15 8.31
C PHE A 281 -70.91 -5.57 9.10
N LEU A 282 -70.75 -4.35 9.65
CA LEU A 282 -71.81 -3.64 10.36
C LEU A 282 -72.97 -3.25 9.42
N SER A 283 -72.68 -2.83 8.19
CA SER A 283 -73.70 -2.38 7.22
C SER A 283 -74.65 -3.48 6.75
N ILE A 284 -74.15 -4.72 6.65
CA ILE A 284 -74.91 -5.90 6.22
C ILE A 284 -75.66 -6.54 7.42
N ASN A 285 -75.50 -5.96 8.62
CA ASN A 285 -76.13 -6.40 9.87
C ASN A 285 -75.83 -7.89 10.17
N CYS A 286 -74.56 -8.27 9.99
CA CYS A 286 -74.10 -9.64 10.23
C CYS A 286 -74.23 -10.00 11.72
N ASP A 287 -74.66 -11.22 12.03
CA ASP A 287 -74.91 -11.66 13.40
C ASP A 287 -73.59 -11.80 14.17
N LEU A 288 -73.44 -11.04 15.27
CA LEU A 288 -72.26 -11.00 16.13
C LEU A 288 -72.18 -12.20 17.09
N SER A 289 -73.24 -13.02 17.18
CA SER A 289 -73.33 -14.15 18.11
C SER A 289 -72.22 -15.20 17.95
N PRO A 290 -71.74 -15.54 16.73
CA PRO A 290 -70.59 -16.43 16.56
C PRO A 290 -69.24 -15.80 16.96
N MET A 291 -69.13 -14.47 16.92
CA MET A 291 -67.88 -13.75 17.20
C MET A 291 -67.51 -13.73 18.68
N TYR A 292 -68.48 -13.47 19.57
CA TYR A 292 -68.27 -13.44 21.02
C TYR A 292 -67.71 -14.76 21.59
N LYS A 293 -67.96 -15.87 20.90
CA LYS A 293 -67.53 -17.20 21.34
C LYS A 293 -66.09 -17.54 20.94
N ILE A 294 -65.51 -16.82 19.98
CA ILE A 294 -64.20 -17.14 19.37
C ILE A 294 -63.17 -16.03 19.63
N LEU A 295 -63.55 -14.75 19.63
CA LEU A 295 -62.62 -13.62 19.75
C LEU A 295 -62.51 -12.98 21.15
N GLY A 296 -63.46 -13.22 22.06
CA GLY A 296 -63.47 -12.52 23.36
C GLY A 296 -63.87 -11.04 23.25
N ASP A 297 -63.42 -10.20 24.18
CA ASP A 297 -63.84 -8.78 24.34
C ASP A 297 -63.31 -7.82 23.25
N ASP A 298 -62.34 -8.24 22.43
CA ASP A 298 -61.79 -7.41 21.34
C ASP A 298 -62.47 -7.72 20.00
N ILE A 299 -63.60 -7.04 19.74
CA ILE A 299 -64.48 -7.21 18.58
C ILE A 299 -63.97 -6.43 17.34
N ARG A 300 -62.69 -6.03 17.32
CA ARG A 300 -62.10 -5.24 16.22
C ARG A 300 -61.53 -6.14 15.13
N ALA A 301 -61.64 -5.70 13.88
CA ALA A 301 -60.99 -6.38 12.76
C ALA A 301 -59.45 -6.25 12.86
N ASN A 302 -58.74 -7.36 12.72
CA ASN A 302 -57.29 -7.50 12.74
C ASN A 302 -56.87 -8.48 11.63
N VAL A 303 -55.64 -8.38 11.16
CA VAL A 303 -55.06 -9.20 10.08
C VAL A 303 -55.30 -10.70 10.28
N TYR A 304 -55.28 -11.19 11.52
CA TYR A 304 -55.49 -12.60 11.84
C TYR A 304 -56.95 -13.06 11.81
N ASN A 305 -57.91 -12.15 12.05
CA ASN A 305 -59.33 -12.46 12.09
C ASN A 305 -60.08 -12.04 10.80
N MET A 306 -59.42 -11.27 9.93
CA MET A 306 -59.99 -10.68 8.72
C MET A 306 -60.63 -11.71 7.78
N THR A 307 -60.00 -12.87 7.59
CA THR A 307 -60.55 -13.94 6.74
C THR A 307 -61.90 -14.43 7.25
N PHE A 308 -62.06 -14.53 8.57
CA PHE A 308 -63.34 -14.92 9.18
C PHE A 308 -64.42 -13.85 9.01
N TYR A 309 -64.07 -12.57 9.09
CA TYR A 309 -65.01 -11.47 8.79
C TYR A 309 -65.50 -11.53 7.34
N VAL A 310 -64.59 -11.74 6.39
CA VAL A 310 -64.93 -11.84 4.96
C VAL A 310 -65.79 -13.06 4.67
N ASP A 311 -65.47 -14.24 5.23
CA ASP A 311 -66.26 -15.46 5.05
C ASP A 311 -67.70 -15.32 5.56
N LEU A 312 -67.89 -14.60 6.68
CA LEU A 312 -69.22 -14.37 7.24
C LEU A 312 -70.03 -13.36 6.42
N ILE A 313 -69.38 -12.30 5.93
CA ILE A 313 -69.97 -11.36 4.97
C ILE A 313 -70.39 -12.11 3.70
N GLU A 314 -69.51 -12.95 3.14
CA GLU A 314 -69.79 -13.72 1.94
C GLU A 314 -71.00 -14.63 2.12
N THR A 315 -71.06 -15.36 3.24
CA THR A 315 -72.18 -16.25 3.57
C THR A 315 -73.50 -15.46 3.65
N LYS A 316 -73.51 -14.31 4.35
CA LYS A 316 -74.70 -13.45 4.47
C LYS A 316 -75.12 -12.82 3.15
N VAL A 317 -74.18 -12.33 2.36
CA VAL A 317 -74.47 -11.80 1.01
C VAL A 317 -75.05 -12.91 0.13
N SER A 318 -74.50 -14.12 0.18
CA SER A 318 -75.04 -15.27 -0.55
C SER A 318 -76.48 -15.59 -0.15
N ASP A 319 -76.80 -15.49 1.14
CA ASP A 319 -78.15 -15.71 1.65
C ASP A 319 -79.14 -14.60 1.24
N VAL A 320 -78.70 -13.34 1.24
CA VAL A 320 -79.49 -12.20 0.74
C VAL A 320 -79.73 -12.31 -0.77
N VAL A 321 -78.73 -12.72 -1.55
CA VAL A 321 -78.89 -12.95 -2.99
C VAL A 321 -79.84 -14.11 -3.26
N LYS A 322 -79.79 -15.19 -2.47
CA LYS A 322 -80.75 -16.29 -2.55
C LYS A 322 -82.16 -15.85 -2.20
N SER A 323 -82.35 -15.01 -1.18
CA SER A 323 -83.68 -14.51 -0.80
C SER A 323 -84.27 -13.56 -1.84
N LEU A 324 -83.46 -12.73 -2.49
CA LEU A 324 -83.87 -11.91 -3.63
C LEU A 324 -84.26 -12.75 -4.85
N LYS A 325 -83.46 -13.77 -5.21
CA LYS A 325 -83.80 -14.71 -6.30
C LYS A 325 -85.09 -15.47 -6.03
N ASN A 326 -85.36 -15.81 -4.76
CA ASN A 326 -86.60 -16.46 -4.37
C ASN A 326 -87.81 -15.51 -4.43
N MET A 327 -87.61 -14.19 -4.30
CA MET A 327 -88.66 -13.18 -4.50
C MET A 327 -88.93 -12.86 -5.99
N GLU A 328 -87.93 -12.98 -6.87
CA GLU A 328 -88.13 -12.84 -8.33
C GLU A 328 -88.75 -14.10 -8.98
N SER A 329 -88.70 -15.24 -8.30
CA SER A 329 -89.30 -16.51 -8.75
C SER A 329 -90.72 -16.76 -8.18
N MET A 330 -91.26 -15.78 -7.46
CA MET A 330 -92.67 -15.68 -7.04
C MET A 330 -93.37 -14.65 -7.91
#